data_AF-A0A2V9J8P0-F1
#
_entry.id   AF-A0A2V9J8P0-F1
#
_cell.length_a   1.000
_cell.length_b   1.000
_cell.length_c   1.000
_cell.angle_alpha   90.00
_cell.angle_beta   90.00
_cell.angle_gamma   90.00
#
_symmetry.space_group_name_H-M   'P 1'
#
loop_
_entity.id
_entity.type
_entity.pdbx_description
1 polymer ?
#
loop_
_entity_poly.entity_id
_entity_poly.type
_entity_poly.pdbx_seq_one_letter_code
_entity_poly.pdbx_strand_id
1 'polypeptide(L)'
;MAYLIVLLAVLARFAPHAPNFSPVFGALLFGGARLKGRDAIWFPMALLALSDIVLTTQVYHLRLDWTEPALLAAFASVALIGRWLRERVSVRTVLAASLVGAVAFFLISNFGVWLGGGMYSPKWKGLLDCYAAGLPFFRNSLLSSVLFTGLLFGLYEFYLRKLALGRSGASEAPNS
;
A
#
# COMPACT_ATOMS: atom_id res chain seq x y z
N MET A 1 8.96 -4.85 14.89
CA MET A 1 9.53 -4.07 13.77
C MET A 1 8.60 -4.00 12.57
N ALA A 2 8.20 -5.10 11.92
CA ALA A 2 7.34 -5.06 10.73
C ALA A 2 6.00 -4.31 10.95
N TYR A 3 5.31 -4.55 12.07
CA TYR A 3 4.09 -3.80 12.44
C TYR A 3 4.33 -2.29 12.57
N LEU A 4 5.47 -1.88 13.15
CA LEU A 4 5.83 -0.47 13.31
C LEU A 4 6.09 0.19 11.95
N ILE A 5 6.76 -0.52 11.04
CA ILE A 5 6.99 -0.04 9.67
C ILE A 5 5.64 0.22 8.97
N VAL A 6 4.71 -0.72 9.05
CA VAL A 6 3.36 -0.57 8.48
C VAL A 6 2.63 0.61 9.15
N LEU A 7 2.71 0.71 10.48
CA LEU A 7 2.08 1.78 11.24
C LEU A 7 2.56 3.16 10.80
N LEU A 8 3.87 3.38 10.78
CA LEU A 8 4.48 4.66 10.40
C LEU A 8 4.19 5.01 8.93
N ALA A 9 4.20 4.02 8.04
CA ALA A 9 3.89 4.24 6.63
C ALA A 9 2.44 4.68 6.40
N VAL A 10 1.48 4.16 7.17
CA VAL A 10 0.08 4.63 7.10
C VAL A 10 -0.08 5.99 7.77
N LEU A 11 0.58 6.24 8.91
CA LEU A 11 0.53 7.55 9.57
C LEU A 11 1.16 8.67 8.72
N ALA A 12 2.09 8.36 7.84
CA ALA A 12 2.65 9.32 6.90
C ALA A 12 1.61 9.92 5.93
N ARG A 13 0.40 9.33 5.82
CA ARG A 13 -0.73 9.92 5.07
C ARG A 13 -1.23 11.25 5.64
N PHE A 14 -1.00 11.51 6.93
CA PHE A 14 -1.43 12.76 7.56
C PHE A 14 -0.54 13.95 7.18
N ALA A 15 0.65 13.69 6.61
CA ALA A 15 1.50 14.75 6.11
C ALA A 15 1.00 15.26 4.74
N PRO A 16 1.18 16.55 4.41
CA PRO A 16 0.87 17.07 3.08
C PRO A 16 1.63 16.30 2.00
N HIS A 17 0.89 15.72 1.06
CA HIS A 17 1.46 14.95 -0.04
C HIS A 17 0.63 15.14 -1.32
N ALA A 18 1.24 14.85 -2.46
CA ALA A 18 0.50 14.87 -3.73
C ALA A 18 -0.61 13.79 -3.72
N PRO A 19 -1.71 13.99 -4.48
CA PRO A 19 -2.77 12.99 -4.60
C PRO A 19 -2.23 11.64 -5.05
N ASN A 20 -2.65 10.56 -4.39
CA ASN A 20 -2.20 9.18 -4.60
C ASN A 20 -0.67 8.95 -4.54
N PHE A 21 0.11 9.90 -4.02
CA PHE A 21 1.51 9.69 -3.71
C PHE A 21 1.66 9.38 -2.22
N SER A 22 1.59 8.11 -1.85
CA SER A 22 1.52 7.70 -0.44
C SER A 22 2.35 6.45 -0.14
N PRO A 23 2.95 6.32 1.06
CA PRO A 23 3.66 5.11 1.48
C PRO A 23 2.77 3.87 1.66
N VAL A 24 1.45 4.04 1.60
CA VAL A 24 0.46 2.98 1.82
C VAL A 24 0.58 1.83 0.84
N PHE A 25 0.89 2.09 -0.43
CA PHE A 25 1.14 1.02 -1.40
C PHE A 25 2.24 0.07 -0.93
N GLY A 26 3.37 0.65 -0.50
CA GLY A 26 4.48 -0.09 0.09
C GLY A 26 4.07 -0.78 1.38
N ALA A 27 3.31 -0.11 2.25
CA ALA A 27 2.86 -0.67 3.53
C ALA A 27 1.96 -1.90 3.35
N LEU A 28 1.05 -1.88 2.38
CA LEU A 28 0.14 -2.99 2.06
C LEU A 28 0.91 -4.18 1.48
N LEU A 29 1.80 -3.94 0.51
CA LEU A 29 2.64 -4.99 -0.07
C LEU A 29 3.57 -5.61 0.98
N PHE A 30 4.23 -4.76 1.79
CA PHE A 30 5.12 -5.18 2.85
C PHE A 30 4.37 -5.92 3.97
N GLY A 31 3.22 -5.39 4.40
CA GLY A 31 2.36 -6.00 5.40
C GLY A 31 1.90 -7.39 4.99
N GLY A 32 1.40 -7.53 3.75
CA GLY A 32 1.01 -8.81 3.16
C GLY A 32 2.16 -9.83 3.15
N ALA A 33 3.35 -9.38 2.77
CA ALA A 33 4.50 -10.26 2.63
C ALA A 33 5.15 -10.64 3.98
N ARG A 34 5.15 -9.76 4.98
CA ARG A 34 5.98 -9.90 6.19
C ARG A 34 5.22 -10.14 7.49
N LEU A 35 3.96 -9.71 7.63
CA LEU A 35 3.18 -10.01 8.83
C LEU A 35 2.64 -11.45 8.79
N LYS A 36 2.32 -12.02 9.95
CA LYS A 36 1.96 -13.43 10.09
C LYS A 36 0.44 -13.65 10.08
N GLY A 37 0.02 -14.84 9.63
CA GLY A 37 -1.38 -15.26 9.71
C GLY A 37 -2.36 -14.27 9.06
N ARG A 38 -3.44 -13.96 9.78
CA ARG A 38 -4.50 -13.02 9.36
C ARG A 38 -4.03 -11.56 9.32
N ASP A 39 -3.02 -11.21 10.12
CA ASP A 39 -2.55 -9.82 10.26
C ASP A 39 -1.93 -9.28 8.98
N ALA A 40 -1.45 -10.16 8.10
CA ALA A 40 -0.92 -9.80 6.79
C ALA A 40 -1.87 -8.99 5.92
N ILE A 41 -3.17 -9.21 6.07
CA ILE A 41 -4.19 -8.44 5.38
C ILE A 41 -4.88 -7.53 6.39
N TRP A 42 -5.30 -8.09 7.53
CA TRP A 42 -6.19 -7.38 8.42
C TRP A 42 -5.52 -6.17 9.08
N PHE A 43 -4.28 -6.29 9.54
CA PHE A 43 -3.59 -5.17 10.20
C PHE A 43 -3.41 -3.94 9.28
N PRO A 44 -2.79 -4.05 8.09
CA PRO A 44 -2.60 -2.88 7.23
C PRO A 44 -3.93 -2.34 6.69
N MET A 45 -4.92 -3.20 6.41
CA MET A 45 -6.24 -2.78 5.92
C MET A 45 -7.07 -2.06 6.98
N ALA A 46 -7.08 -2.54 8.22
CA ALA A 46 -7.78 -1.89 9.33
C ALA A 46 -7.20 -0.50 9.60
N LEU A 47 -5.87 -0.41 9.64
CA LEU A 47 -5.18 0.84 9.90
C LEU A 47 -5.44 1.85 8.78
N LEU A 48 -5.43 1.40 7.53
CA LEU A 48 -5.77 2.21 6.38
C LEU A 48 -7.21 2.72 6.44
N ALA A 49 -8.19 1.83 6.65
CA ALA A 49 -9.60 2.20 6.73
C ALA A 49 -9.86 3.22 7.85
N LEU A 50 -9.23 3.02 9.01
CA LEU A 50 -9.31 3.97 10.12
C LEU A 50 -8.68 5.32 9.74
N SER A 51 -7.51 5.31 9.09
CA SER A 51 -6.86 6.54 8.64
C SER A 51 -7.71 7.31 7.63
N ASP A 52 -8.41 6.61 6.73
CA ASP A 52 -9.28 7.23 5.73
C ASP A 52 -10.51 7.84 6.37
N ILE A 53 -11.17 7.14 7.31
CA ILE A 53 -12.30 7.71 8.06
C ILE A 53 -11.89 9.00 8.78
N VAL A 54 -10.72 9.00 9.44
CA VAL A 54 -10.23 10.19 10.15
C VAL A 54 -9.88 11.32 9.17
N LEU A 55 -9.15 11.02 8.09
CA LEU A 55 -8.79 12.02 7.10
C LEU A 55 -10.04 12.64 6.44
N THR A 56 -10.96 11.81 5.97
CA THR A 56 -12.18 12.28 5.31
C THR A 56 -13.05 13.09 6.25
N THR A 57 -13.33 12.60 7.47
CA THR A 57 -14.30 13.25 8.36
C THR A 57 -13.73 14.36 9.23
N GLN A 58 -12.52 14.18 9.77
CA GLN A 58 -11.93 15.09 10.77
C GLN A 58 -10.98 16.10 10.15
N VAL A 59 -10.24 15.72 9.10
CA VAL A 59 -9.22 16.60 8.49
C VAL A 59 -9.80 17.37 7.31
N TYR A 60 -10.52 16.68 6.41
CA TYR A 60 -11.11 17.29 5.22
C TYR A 60 -12.56 17.74 5.43
N HIS A 61 -13.19 17.36 6.53
CA HIS A 61 -14.59 17.68 6.85
C HIS A 61 -15.59 17.27 5.74
N LEU A 62 -15.28 16.17 5.05
CA LEU A 62 -16.09 15.57 4.01
C LEU A 62 -16.97 14.45 4.58
N ARG A 63 -18.00 14.09 3.82
CA ARG A 63 -18.88 12.96 4.14
C ARG A 63 -18.34 11.71 3.46
N LEU A 64 -18.41 10.58 4.15
CA LEU A 64 -18.14 9.28 3.55
C LEU A 64 -19.21 9.00 2.48
N ASP A 65 -18.77 8.63 1.29
CA ASP A 65 -19.63 8.28 0.17
C ASP A 65 -19.24 6.92 -0.44
N TRP A 66 -19.78 6.59 -1.62
CA TRP A 66 -19.52 5.35 -2.32
C TRP A 66 -18.04 5.14 -2.70
N THR A 67 -17.27 6.22 -2.88
CA THR A 67 -15.87 6.13 -3.31
C THR A 67 -14.99 5.52 -2.23
N GLU A 68 -15.35 5.68 -0.95
CA GLU A 68 -14.59 5.16 0.20
C GLU A 68 -14.50 3.61 0.22
N PRO A 69 -15.60 2.84 0.21
CA PRO A 69 -15.52 1.39 0.12
C PRO A 69 -14.91 0.89 -1.20
N ALA A 70 -15.09 1.63 -2.31
CA ALA A 70 -14.47 1.30 -3.59
C ALA A 70 -12.93 1.43 -3.54
N LEU A 71 -12.42 2.50 -2.92
CA LEU A 71 -10.98 2.69 -2.68
C LEU A 71 -10.43 1.63 -1.75
N LEU A 72 -11.17 1.27 -0.69
CA LEU A 72 -10.78 0.21 0.21
C LEU A 72 -10.64 -1.14 -0.52
N ALA A 73 -11.57 -1.47 -1.43
CA ALA A 73 -11.47 -2.66 -2.26
C ALA A 73 -10.24 -2.62 -3.20
N ALA A 74 -9.93 -1.45 -3.76
CA ALA A 74 -8.72 -1.27 -4.57
C ALA A 74 -7.45 -1.50 -3.74
N PHE A 75 -7.36 -0.96 -2.53
CA PHE A 75 -6.24 -1.23 -1.62
C PHE A 75 -6.17 -2.67 -1.14
N ALA A 76 -7.32 -3.34 -0.94
CA ALA A 76 -7.36 -4.76 -0.60
C ALA A 76 -6.66 -5.62 -1.67
N SER A 77 -6.83 -5.26 -2.95
CA SER A 77 -6.12 -5.95 -4.04
C SER A 77 -4.59 -5.86 -3.89
N VAL A 78 -4.06 -4.71 -3.46
CA VAL A 78 -2.64 -4.51 -3.19
C VAL A 78 -2.16 -5.35 -2.01
N ALA A 79 -2.92 -5.41 -0.92
CA ALA A 79 -2.61 -6.25 0.22
C ALA A 79 -2.60 -7.75 -0.14
N LEU A 80 -3.52 -8.19 -0.99
CA LEU A 80 -3.58 -9.57 -1.50
C LEU A 80 -2.37 -9.91 -2.37
N ILE A 81 -1.93 -8.99 -3.24
CA ILE A 81 -0.68 -9.13 -4.00
C ILE A 81 0.51 -9.23 -3.05
N GLY A 82 0.54 -8.42 -1.99
CA GLY A 82 1.55 -8.50 -0.93
C GLY A 82 1.57 -9.87 -0.25
N ARG A 83 0.40 -10.44 0.05
CA ARG A 83 0.30 -11.79 0.62
C ARG A 83 0.82 -12.86 -0.34
N TRP A 84 0.49 -12.77 -1.62
CA TRP A 84 1.02 -13.65 -2.66
C TRP A 84 2.55 -13.56 -2.79
N LEU A 85 3.13 -12.37 -2.54
CA LEU A 85 4.57 -12.13 -2.59
C LEU A 85 5.36 -12.81 -1.45
N ARG A 86 4.71 -13.21 -0.34
CA ARG A 86 5.35 -13.72 0.89
C ARG A 86 6.44 -14.76 0.65
N GLU A 87 6.16 -15.76 -0.18
CA GLU A 87 7.05 -16.90 -0.42
C GLU A 87 8.01 -16.66 -1.59
N ARG A 88 7.93 -15.48 -2.21
CA ARG A 88 8.57 -15.15 -3.49
C ARG A 88 9.46 -13.93 -3.38
N VAL A 89 9.76 -13.44 -2.17
CA VAL A 89 10.43 -12.15 -1.97
C VAL A 89 11.82 -12.15 -2.61
N SER A 90 11.99 -11.30 -3.62
CA SER A 90 13.25 -11.00 -4.31
C SER A 90 13.15 -9.59 -4.88
N VAL A 91 14.26 -8.97 -5.27
CA VAL A 91 14.22 -7.62 -5.88
C VAL A 91 13.29 -7.58 -7.10
N ARG A 92 13.36 -8.60 -7.97
CA ARG A 92 12.54 -8.69 -9.18
C ARG A 92 11.05 -8.82 -8.87
N THR A 93 10.69 -9.70 -7.93
CA THR A 93 9.28 -9.95 -7.58
C THR A 93 8.68 -8.81 -6.77
N VAL A 94 9.48 -8.13 -5.93
CA VAL A 94 9.05 -6.92 -5.22
C VAL A 94 8.77 -5.79 -6.21
N LEU A 95 9.66 -5.56 -7.18
CA LEU A 95 9.43 -4.58 -8.24
C LEU A 95 8.18 -4.93 -9.05
N ALA A 96 8.06 -6.17 -9.51
CA ALA A 96 6.88 -6.61 -10.25
C ALA A 96 5.59 -6.44 -9.45
N ALA A 97 5.57 -6.82 -8.17
CA ALA A 97 4.42 -6.67 -7.29
C ALA A 97 4.05 -5.19 -7.07
N SER A 98 5.04 -4.28 -6.98
CA SER A 98 4.78 -2.85 -6.87
C SER A 98 4.10 -2.26 -8.11
N LEU A 99 4.51 -2.70 -9.31
CA LEU A 99 3.90 -2.28 -10.57
C LEU A 99 2.50 -2.87 -10.73
N VAL A 100 2.35 -4.18 -10.53
CA VAL A 100 1.05 -4.87 -10.61
C VAL A 100 0.07 -4.33 -9.57
N GLY A 101 0.53 -4.04 -8.36
CA GLY A 101 -0.28 -3.43 -7.30
C GLY A 101 -0.80 -2.05 -7.69
N ALA A 102 0.04 -1.19 -8.25
CA ALA A 102 -0.38 0.13 -8.72
C ALA A 102 -1.39 0.03 -9.88
N VAL A 103 -1.18 -0.89 -10.81
CA VAL A 103 -2.11 -1.14 -11.93
C VAL A 103 -3.45 -1.68 -11.42
N ALA A 104 -3.44 -2.68 -10.55
CA ALA A 104 -4.65 -3.26 -9.97
C ALA A 104 -5.44 -2.20 -9.19
N PHE A 105 -4.76 -1.40 -8.37
CA PHE A 105 -5.36 -0.29 -7.66
C PHE A 105 -6.01 0.70 -8.63
N PHE A 106 -5.30 1.12 -9.67
CA PHE A 106 -5.82 2.07 -10.66
C PHE A 106 -7.07 1.55 -11.37
N LEU A 107 -7.05 0.29 -11.81
CA LEU A 107 -8.18 -0.33 -12.49
C LEU A 107 -9.40 -0.41 -11.56
N ILE A 108 -9.22 -0.94 -10.35
CA ILE A 108 -10.33 -1.18 -9.43
C ILE A 108 -10.91 0.14 -8.89
N SER A 109 -10.05 1.10 -8.51
CA SER A 109 -10.50 2.38 -7.96
C SER A 109 -11.30 3.20 -8.98
N ASN A 110 -10.81 3.33 -10.21
CA ASN A 110 -11.52 4.11 -11.25
C ASN A 110 -12.79 3.40 -11.71
N PHE A 111 -12.77 2.07 -11.83
CA PHE A 111 -14.01 1.32 -12.07
C PHE A 111 -15.03 1.54 -10.96
N GLY A 112 -14.60 1.56 -9.70
CA GLY A 112 -15.45 1.84 -8.55
C GLY A 112 -16.05 3.25 -8.55
N VAL A 113 -15.26 4.26 -8.92
CA VAL A 113 -15.73 5.65 -9.11
C VAL A 113 -16.79 5.73 -10.21
N TRP A 114 -16.54 5.11 -11.37
CA TRP A 114 -17.50 5.07 -12.46
C TRP A 114 -18.79 4.33 -12.06
N LEU A 115 -18.67 3.20 -11.35
CA LEU A 115 -19.79 2.38 -10.89
C LEU A 115 -20.67 3.11 -9.87
N GLY A 116 -20.09 4.01 -9.07
CA GLY A 116 -20.83 4.85 -8.12
C GLY A 116 -21.83 5.79 -8.77
N GLY A 117 -21.66 6.06 -10.07
CA GLY A 117 -22.49 6.99 -10.82
C GLY A 117 -22.26 8.45 -10.42
N GLY A 118 -23.02 9.35 -11.05
CA GLY A 118 -22.99 10.79 -10.76
C GLY A 118 -21.94 11.56 -11.56
N MET A 119 -20.66 11.21 -11.46
CA MET A 119 -19.57 12.00 -12.06
C MET A 119 -19.35 11.72 -13.56
N TYR A 120 -19.57 10.48 -14.00
CA TYR A 120 -19.31 10.03 -15.37
C TYR A 120 -20.55 9.37 -15.98
N SER A 121 -20.63 9.39 -17.31
CA SER A 121 -21.71 8.73 -18.05
C SER A 121 -21.72 7.22 -17.77
N PRO A 122 -22.88 6.58 -17.53
CA PRO A 122 -22.97 5.13 -17.28
C PRO A 122 -22.79 4.27 -18.56
N LYS A 123 -22.26 4.87 -19.63
CA LYS A 123 -21.94 4.21 -20.90
C LYS A 123 -20.44 3.92 -20.98
N TRP A 124 -20.05 3.05 -21.93
CA TRP A 124 -18.65 2.71 -22.19
C TRP A 124 -17.73 3.94 -22.32
N LYS A 125 -18.20 4.99 -23.00
CA LYS A 125 -17.44 6.25 -23.13
C LYS A 125 -17.12 6.89 -21.77
N GLY A 126 -18.08 6.93 -20.84
CA GLY A 126 -17.84 7.53 -19.52
C GLY A 126 -16.85 6.73 -18.68
N LEU A 127 -16.79 5.40 -18.86
CA LEU A 127 -15.75 4.57 -18.24
C LEU A 127 -14.36 4.94 -18.78
N LEU A 128 -14.23 5.11 -20.10
CA LEU A 128 -12.96 5.56 -20.71
C LEU A 128 -12.57 6.96 -20.24
N ASP A 129 -13.53 7.89 -20.15
CA ASP A 129 -13.29 9.25 -19.66
C ASP A 129 -12.82 9.23 -18.19
N CYS A 130 -13.40 8.35 -17.35
CA CYS A 130 -12.96 8.15 -15.97
C CYS A 130 -11.51 7.65 -15.90
N TYR A 131 -11.14 6.64 -16.68
CA TYR A 131 -9.77 6.15 -16.72
C TYR A 131 -8.77 7.18 -17.27
N ALA A 132 -9.16 7.94 -18.28
CA ALA A 132 -8.33 9.00 -18.84
C ALA A 132 -8.06 10.10 -17.78
N ALA A 133 -9.09 10.51 -17.04
CA ALA A 133 -8.97 11.47 -15.94
C ALA A 133 -8.12 10.93 -14.78
N GLY A 134 -8.14 9.62 -14.55
CA GLY A 134 -7.33 8.95 -13.53
C GLY A 134 -5.83 8.86 -13.82
N LEU A 135 -5.40 9.08 -15.07
CA LEU A 135 -4.01 8.81 -15.50
C LEU A 135 -2.93 9.63 -14.74
N PRO A 136 -3.13 10.91 -14.41
CA PRO A 136 -2.18 11.66 -13.58
C PRO A 136 -2.01 11.05 -12.17
N PHE A 137 -3.10 10.55 -11.58
CA PHE A 137 -3.09 9.89 -10.28
C PHE A 137 -2.44 8.51 -10.34
N PHE A 138 -2.60 7.80 -11.47
CA PHE A 138 -1.90 6.54 -11.71
C PHE A 138 -0.39 6.73 -11.70
N ARG A 139 0.12 7.79 -12.35
CA ARG A 139 1.55 8.11 -12.32
C ARG A 139 2.07 8.26 -10.89
N ASN A 140 1.34 8.99 -10.04
CA ASN A 140 1.72 9.17 -8.64
C ASN A 140 1.66 7.86 -7.85
N SER A 141 0.63 7.04 -8.09
CA SER A 141 0.47 5.73 -7.47
C SER A 141 1.60 4.78 -7.84
N LEU A 142 1.99 4.77 -9.12
CA LEU A 142 3.07 3.93 -9.64
C LEU A 142 4.42 4.32 -9.04
N LEU A 143 4.75 5.62 -9.06
CA LEU A 143 6.00 6.14 -8.49
C LEU A 143 6.09 5.88 -6.99
N SER A 144 5.02 6.20 -6.23
CA SER A 144 5.00 5.96 -4.79
C SER A 144 5.04 4.48 -4.45
N SER A 145 4.33 3.63 -5.19
CA SER A 145 4.37 2.18 -5.01
C SER A 145 5.79 1.64 -5.16
N VAL A 146 6.49 1.97 -6.25
CA VAL A 146 7.87 1.52 -6.46
C VAL A 146 8.82 2.06 -5.38
N LEU A 147 8.77 3.37 -5.12
CA LEU A 147 9.65 4.04 -4.17
C LEU A 147 9.49 3.48 -2.75
N PHE A 148 8.27 3.48 -2.22
CA PHE A 148 8.03 3.10 -0.84
C PHE A 148 8.11 1.58 -0.66
N THR A 149 7.70 0.77 -1.64
CA THR A 149 7.93 -0.68 -1.53
C THR A 149 9.42 -1.00 -1.48
N GLY A 150 10.23 -0.38 -2.36
CA GLY A 150 11.68 -0.54 -2.35
C GLY A 150 12.30 -0.11 -1.01
N LEU A 151 11.89 1.06 -0.50
CA LEU A 151 12.36 1.59 0.78
C LEU A 151 12.02 0.65 1.95
N LEU A 152 10.76 0.22 2.07
CA LEU A 152 10.31 -0.59 3.20
C LEU A 152 10.94 -1.99 3.21
N PHE A 153 10.98 -2.66 2.05
CA PHE A 153 11.64 -3.97 1.95
C PHE A 153 13.16 -3.85 2.13
N GLY A 154 13.79 -2.82 1.55
CA GLY A 154 15.22 -2.57 1.67
C GLY A 154 15.66 -2.29 3.11
N LEU A 155 14.96 -1.40 3.82
CA LEU A 155 15.23 -1.10 5.23
C LEU A 155 15.05 -2.33 6.12
N TYR A 156 14.03 -3.15 5.85
CA TYR A 156 13.78 -4.36 6.61
C TYR A 156 14.87 -5.41 6.40
N GLU A 157 15.29 -5.64 5.16
CA GLU A 157 16.41 -6.56 4.85
C GLU A 157 17.73 -6.08 5.46
N PHE A 158 18.02 -4.77 5.39
CA PHE A 158 19.19 -4.18 6.05
C PHE A 158 19.19 -4.41 7.56
N TYR A 159 18.04 -4.22 8.20
CA TYR A 159 17.86 -4.47 9.63
C TYR A 159 18.08 -5.95 9.98
N LEU A 160 17.52 -6.88 9.20
CA LEU A 160 17.71 -8.32 9.42
C LEU A 160 19.19 -8.74 9.27
N ARG A 161 19.91 -8.20 8.30
CA ARG A 161 21.35 -8.46 8.11
C ARG A 161 22.18 -7.97 9.30
N LYS A 162 21.89 -6.76 9.82
CA LYS A 162 22.56 -6.24 11.02
C LYS A 162 22.34 -7.14 12.24
N LEU A 163 21.12 -7.62 12.44
CA LEU A 163 20.82 -8.54 13.54
C LEU A 163 21.55 -9.88 13.40
N ALA A 164 21.68 -10.40 12.18
CA ALA A 164 22.42 -11.64 11.93
C ALA A 164 23.91 -11.48 12.29
N LEU A 165 24.55 -10.39 11.83
CA LEU A 165 25.96 -10.09 12.12
C LEU A 165 26.23 -9.91 13.63
N GLY A 166 25.34 -9.21 14.34
CA GLY A 166 25.48 -9.03 15.80
C GLY A 166 25.34 -10.33 16.59
N ARG A 167 24.56 -11.31 16.09
CA ARG A 167 24.42 -12.63 16.71
C ARG A 167 25.63 -13.53 16.46
N SER A 168 26.23 -13.45 15.27
CA SER A 168 27.47 -14.18 14.96
C SER A 168 28.63 -13.72 15.85
N GLY A 169 28.81 -12.41 16.05
CA GLY A 169 29.87 -11.89 16.93
C GLY A 169 29.69 -12.19 18.42
N ALA A 170 28.45 -12.36 18.90
CA ALA A 170 28.17 -12.71 20.30
C ALA A 170 28.38 -14.21 20.61
N SER A 171 28.32 -15.09 19.60
CA SER A 171 28.56 -16.52 19.76
C SER A 171 30.06 -16.89 19.81
N GLU A 172 30.95 -15.98 19.40
CA GLU A 172 32.41 -16.17 19.39
C GLU A 172 33.10 -15.58 20.64
N ALA A 173 32.37 -14.93 21.56
CA ALA A 173 32.93 -14.44 22.81
C ALA A 173 33.28 -15.62 23.73
N PRO A 174 34.57 -15.83 24.10
CA PRO A 174 34.96 -16.90 25.00
C PRO A 174 34.35 -16.64 26.39
N ASN A 175 33.74 -17.67 27.00
CA ASN A 175 33.46 -17.66 28.43
C ASN A 175 34.80 -17.53 29.17
N SER A 176 35.15 -16.31 29.57
CA SER A 176 36.26 -15.99 30.47
C SER A 176 35.90 -16.31 31.91
#